data_AF-A0A7X0LXU4-F1
#
_entry.id   AF-A0A7X0LXU4-F1
#
_cell.length_a   1.000
_cell.length_b   1.000
_cell.length_c   1.000
_cell.angle_alpha   90.00
_cell.angle_beta   90.00
_cell.angle_gamma   90.00
#
_symmetry.space_group_name_H-M   'P 1'
#
loop_
_entity.id
_entity.type
_entity.pdbx_description
1 polymer ?
#
loop_
_entity_poly.entity_id
_entity_poly.type
_entity_poly.pdbx_seq_one_letter_code
_entity_poly.pdbx_strand_id
1 'polypeptide(L)'
;MPINEGRKAHEHAINALSYLLNEPWSYETLGLVRFELGQSYAMLKKHLKKGKCVCGDGHEDLNLYKSLLINVHAAISNASLHPVPEVVEELKSYFTEKKSSHNCINSILKQQSMTQDF
;
A
#
# COMPACT_ATOMS: atom_id res chain seq x y z
N MET A 1 -9.46 -20.52 -7.66
CA MET A 1 -8.44 -19.79 -8.43
C MET A 1 -7.22 -19.59 -7.56
N PRO A 2 -5.98 -19.75 -8.07
CA PRO A 2 -4.79 -19.45 -7.29
C PRO A 2 -4.80 -17.99 -6.84
N ILE A 3 -4.50 -17.77 -5.57
CA ILE A 3 -4.42 -16.43 -4.96
C ILE A 3 -3.35 -15.63 -5.70
N ASN A 4 -3.73 -14.52 -6.35
CA ASN A 4 -2.77 -13.59 -6.95
C ASN A 4 -2.18 -12.71 -5.84
N GLU A 5 -1.00 -13.09 -5.35
CA GLU A 5 -0.27 -12.40 -4.29
C GLU A 5 0.09 -10.95 -4.65
N GLY A 6 0.38 -10.66 -5.92
CA GLY A 6 0.65 -9.28 -6.37
C GLY A 6 -0.60 -8.40 -6.22
N ARG A 7 -1.75 -8.89 -6.69
CA ARG A 7 -3.03 -8.18 -6.50
C ARG A 7 -3.33 -7.93 -5.02
N LYS A 8 -3.19 -8.95 -4.17
CA LYS A 8 -3.42 -8.80 -2.73
C LYS A 8 -2.46 -7.80 -2.08
N ALA A 9 -1.21 -7.72 -2.55
CA ALA A 9 -0.27 -6.73 -2.06
C ALA A 9 -0.80 -5.31 -2.28
N HIS A 10 -1.37 -5.03 -3.45
CA HIS A 10 -1.99 -3.73 -3.71
C HIS A 10 -3.26 -3.49 -2.91
N GLU A 11 -4.10 -4.52 -2.70
CA GLU A 11 -5.31 -4.41 -1.87
C GLU A 11 -4.93 -4.00 -0.43
N HIS A 12 -3.90 -4.61 0.13
CA HIS A 12 -3.39 -4.20 1.44
C HIS A 12 -2.85 -2.75 1.44
N ALA A 13 -2.07 -2.35 0.43
CA ALA A 13 -1.52 -1.00 0.35
C ALA A 13 -2.62 0.07 0.21
N ILE A 14 -3.71 -0.27 -0.49
CA ILE A 14 -4.87 0.63 -0.64
C ILE A 14 -5.68 0.72 0.65
N ASN A 15 -5.79 -0.38 1.42
CA ASN A 15 -6.41 -0.35 2.74
C ASN A 15 -5.61 0.53 3.70
N ALA A 16 -4.27 0.45 3.66
CA ALA A 16 -3.40 1.35 4.42
C ALA A 16 -3.70 2.82 4.10
N LEU A 17 -3.83 3.16 2.81
CA LEU A 17 -4.20 4.51 2.39
C LEU A 17 -5.62 4.88 2.86
N SER A 18 -6.58 3.97 2.76
CA SER A 18 -7.97 4.20 3.20
C SER A 18 -8.04 4.53 4.69
N TYR A 19 -7.31 3.80 5.56
CA TYR A 19 -7.22 4.13 6.98
C TYR A 19 -6.66 5.54 7.21
N LEU A 20 -5.62 5.92 6.46
CA LEU A 20 -5.00 7.24 6.61
C LEU A 20 -5.87 8.41 6.13
N LEU A 21 -6.81 8.15 5.22
CA LEU A 21 -7.70 9.18 4.67
C LEU A 21 -9.03 9.28 5.41
N ASN A 22 -9.53 8.16 5.93
CA ASN A 22 -10.89 8.08 6.48
C ASN A 22 -10.94 8.07 8.01
N GLU A 23 -9.82 7.79 8.68
CA GLU A 23 -9.75 7.74 10.14
C GLU A 23 -8.87 8.86 10.71
N PRO A 24 -9.17 9.38 11.92
CA PRO A 24 -8.26 10.27 12.63
C PRO A 24 -6.88 9.62 12.83
N TRP A 25 -5.81 10.39 12.64
CA TRP A 25 -4.46 9.88 12.85
C TRP A 25 -4.20 9.63 14.34
N SER A 26 -4.02 8.36 14.67
CA SER A 26 -3.73 7.87 16.02
C SER A 26 -2.72 6.73 15.94
N TYR A 27 -2.11 6.36 17.06
CA TYR A 27 -1.22 5.19 17.10
C TYR A 27 -1.95 3.88 16.82
N GLU A 28 -3.24 3.81 17.10
CA GLU A 28 -4.09 2.68 16.72
C GLU A 28 -4.22 2.60 15.19
N THR A 29 -4.56 3.72 14.54
CA THR A 29 -4.60 3.83 13.08
C THR A 29 -3.26 3.46 12.46
N LEU A 30 -2.14 3.96 13.02
CA LEU A 30 -0.80 3.58 12.55
C LEU A 30 -0.48 2.10 12.76
N GLY A 31 -1.03 1.47 13.80
CA GLY A 31 -0.94 0.03 14.01
C GLY A 31 -1.56 -0.76 12.86
N LEU A 32 -2.74 -0.34 12.40
CA LEU A 32 -3.43 -0.93 11.24
C LEU A 32 -2.64 -0.68 9.95
N VAL A 33 -2.21 0.55 9.71
CA VAL A 33 -1.40 0.92 8.53
C VAL A 33 -0.11 0.11 8.48
N ARG A 34 0.59 -0.06 9.61
CA ARG A 34 1.79 -0.89 9.71
C ARG A 34 1.50 -2.34 9.33
N PHE A 35 0.39 -2.89 9.79
CA PHE A 35 -0.03 -4.25 9.43
C PHE A 35 -0.27 -4.38 7.92
N GLU A 36 -1.07 -3.49 7.35
CA GLU A 36 -1.39 -3.49 5.92
C GLU A 36 -0.14 -3.32 5.04
N LEU A 37 0.75 -2.37 5.35
CA LEU A 37 2.02 -2.21 4.62
C LEU A 37 2.94 -3.43 4.78
N GLY A 38 2.96 -4.06 5.95
CA GLY A 38 3.69 -5.30 6.20
C GLY A 38 3.21 -6.45 5.31
N GLN A 39 1.89 -6.60 5.20
CA GLN A 39 1.26 -7.59 4.32
C GLN A 39 1.55 -7.27 2.85
N SER A 40 1.46 -6.00 2.45
CA SER A 40 1.78 -5.53 1.10
C SER A 40 3.20 -5.92 0.69
N TYR A 41 4.18 -5.59 1.53
CA TYR A 41 5.58 -5.93 1.29
C TYR A 41 5.80 -7.44 1.23
N ALA A 42 5.26 -8.21 2.19
CA ALA A 42 5.45 -9.65 2.25
C ALA A 42 4.88 -10.36 1.02
N MET A 43 3.67 -9.98 0.60
CA MET A 43 3.00 -10.57 -0.55
C MET A 43 3.66 -10.18 -1.87
N LEU A 44 4.04 -8.92 -2.05
CA LEU A 44 4.75 -8.48 -3.26
C LEU A 44 6.12 -9.15 -3.37
N LYS A 45 6.86 -9.26 -2.26
CA LYS A 45 8.14 -9.99 -2.22
C LYS A 45 7.97 -11.44 -2.65
N LYS A 46 6.90 -12.10 -2.19
CA LYS A 46 6.59 -13.49 -2.55
C LYS A 46 6.19 -13.60 -4.03
N HIS A 47 5.41 -12.65 -4.54
CA HIS A 47 5.03 -12.59 -5.94
C HIS A 47 6.25 -12.47 -6.86
N LEU A 48 7.14 -11.51 -6.59
CA LEU A 48 8.34 -11.26 -7.40
C LEU A 48 9.36 -12.40 -7.33
N LYS A 49 9.36 -13.19 -6.24
CA LYS A 49 10.17 -14.42 -6.15
C LYS A 49 9.72 -15.53 -7.10
N LYS A 50 8.44 -15.53 -7.52
CA LYS A 50 7.91 -16.53 -8.46
C LYS A 50 8.24 -16.20 -9.92
N GLY A 51 8.74 -15.00 -10.18
CA GLY A 51 9.11 -14.54 -11.51
C GLY A 51 8.72 -13.07 -11.73
N LYS A 52 8.91 -12.61 -12.97
CA LYS A 52 8.56 -11.25 -13.38
C LYS A 52 7.04 -11.07 -13.33
N CYS A 53 6.58 -9.99 -12.71
CA CYS A 53 5.16 -9.61 -12.73
C CYS A 53 4.75 -9.21 -14.15
N VAL A 54 3.62 -9.75 -14.61
CA VAL A 54 3.03 -9.41 -15.92
C VAL A 54 2.36 -8.03 -15.89
N CYS A 55 1.95 -7.56 -14.71
CA CYS A 55 1.29 -6.27 -14.55
C CYS A 55 2.26 -5.09 -14.43
N GLY A 56 3.55 -5.35 -14.17
CA GLY A 56 4.58 -4.32 -14.12
C GLY A 56 5.23 -4.09 -12.76
N ASP A 57 4.85 -4.86 -11.72
CA ASP A 57 5.56 -4.79 -10.44
C ASP A 57 7.04 -5.13 -10.59
N GLY A 58 7.87 -4.31 -9.95
CA GLY A 58 9.31 -4.46 -9.87
C GLY A 58 9.85 -4.29 -8.46
N HIS A 59 11.17 -4.21 -8.39
CA HIS A 59 11.87 -4.03 -7.11
C HIS A 59 11.64 -2.65 -6.51
N GLU A 60 11.36 -1.64 -7.35
CA GLU A 60 11.02 -0.28 -6.93
C GLU A 60 9.71 -0.25 -6.13
N ASP A 61 8.66 -0.92 -6.63
CA ASP A 61 7.38 -1.06 -5.91
C ASP A 61 7.57 -1.74 -4.53
N LEU A 62 8.44 -2.77 -4.48
CA LEU A 62 8.77 -3.45 -3.24
C LEU A 62 9.52 -2.54 -2.26
N ASN A 63 10.45 -1.74 -2.77
CA ASN A 63 11.23 -0.80 -1.96
C ASN A 63 10.37 0.34 -1.43
N LEU A 64 9.40 0.82 -2.20
CA LEU A 64 8.41 1.79 -1.74
C LEU A 64 7.67 1.25 -0.51
N TYR A 65 7.02 0.09 -0.60
CA TYR A 65 6.29 -0.48 0.54
C TYR A 65 7.18 -0.71 1.77
N LYS A 66 8.43 -1.12 1.55
CA LYS A 66 9.41 -1.28 2.63
C LYS A 66 9.73 0.06 3.30
N SER A 67 9.96 1.12 2.51
CA SER A 67 10.27 2.45 3.02
C SER A 67 9.11 3.02 3.82
N LEU A 68 7.89 2.93 3.30
CA LEU A 68 6.68 3.37 4.00
C LEU A 68 6.47 2.62 5.31
N LEU A 69 6.67 1.29 5.30
CA LEU A 69 6.59 0.48 6.51
C LEU A 69 7.60 0.93 7.58
N ILE A 70 8.83 1.28 7.18
CA ILE A 70 9.86 1.80 8.08
C ILE A 70 9.42 3.15 8.66
N ASN A 71 8.89 4.06 7.85
CA ASN A 71 8.43 5.37 8.29
C ASN A 71 7.29 5.25 9.31
N VAL A 72 6.31 4.39 9.04
CA VAL A 72 5.19 4.14 9.98
C VAL A 72 5.69 3.47 11.26
N HIS A 73 6.61 2.51 11.16
CA HIS A 73 7.21 1.89 12.34
C HIS A 73 7.97 2.91 13.20
N ALA A 74 8.75 3.81 12.57
CA ALA A 74 9.47 4.87 13.26
C ALA A 74 8.52 5.89 13.91
N ALA A 75 7.43 6.26 13.22
CA ALA A 75 6.38 7.14 13.76
C ALA A 75 5.79 6.58 15.07
N ILE A 76 5.47 5.29 15.10
CA ILE A 76 4.97 4.60 16.30
C ILE A 76 6.04 4.57 17.39
N SER A 77 7.25 4.11 17.06
CA SER A 77 8.33 3.92 18.04
C SER A 77 8.80 5.23 18.67
N ASN A 78 8.77 6.33 17.92
CA ASN A 78 9.17 7.65 18.39
C ASN A 78 8.00 8.48 18.94
N ALA A 79 6.79 7.91 19.02
CA ALA A 79 5.57 8.62 19.41
C ALA A 79 5.41 9.97 18.66
N SER A 80 5.53 9.92 17.32
CA SER A 80 5.43 11.09 16.47
C SER A 80 4.60 10.79 15.22
N LEU A 81 3.53 11.57 15.01
CA LEU A 81 2.70 11.50 13.80
C LEU A 81 3.27 12.32 12.64
N HIS A 82 4.43 12.95 12.81
CA HIS A 82 5.01 13.81 11.79
C HIS A 82 5.27 13.13 10.43
N PRO A 83 5.65 11.84 10.35
CA PRO A 83 5.85 11.16 9.06
C PRO A 83 4.56 10.78 8.31
N VAL A 84 3.39 10.91 8.95
CA VAL A 84 2.12 10.42 8.39
C VAL A 84 1.71 11.13 7.09
N PRO A 85 1.79 12.48 6.97
CA PRO A 85 1.52 13.16 5.72
C PRO A 85 2.36 12.65 4.53
N GLU A 86 3.64 12.38 4.75
CA GLU A 86 4.54 11.88 3.70
C GLU A 86 4.11 10.48 3.24
N VAL A 87 3.75 9.60 4.18
CA VAL A 87 3.24 8.25 3.86
C VAL A 87 1.96 8.31 3.03
N VAL A 88 1.06 9.27 3.34
CA VAL A 88 -0.17 9.50 2.56
C VAL A 88 0.14 9.92 1.13
N GLU A 89 0.99 10.93 0.97
CA GLU A 89 1.30 11.49 -0.35
C GLU A 89 2.06 10.49 -1.24
N GLU A 90 2.97 9.70 -0.67
CA GLU A 90 3.67 8.63 -1.40
C GLU A 90 2.70 7.53 -1.88
N LEU A 91 1.78 7.06 -1.02
CA LEU A 91 0.76 6.08 -1.42
C LEU A 91 -0.19 6.65 -2.49
N LYS A 92 -0.64 7.89 -2.34
CA LYS A 92 -1.46 8.57 -3.35
C LYS A 92 -0.74 8.67 -4.69
N SER A 93 0.51 9.11 -4.68
CA SER A 93 1.33 9.28 -5.87
C SER A 93 1.52 7.94 -6.57
N TYR A 94 1.90 6.90 -5.81
CA TYR A 94 2.03 5.54 -6.30
C TYR A 94 0.77 5.03 -7.01
N PHE A 95 -0.39 5.12 -6.37
CA PHE A 95 -1.63 4.64 -6.96
C PHE A 95 -2.08 5.49 -8.14
N THR A 96 -1.82 6.79 -8.13
CA THR A 96 -2.13 7.70 -9.24
C THR A 96 -1.29 7.38 -10.48
N GLU A 97 0.02 7.22 -10.31
CA GLU A 97 0.95 6.90 -11.39
C GLU A 97 0.69 5.52 -12.00
N LYS A 98 0.39 4.52 -11.16
CA LYS A 98 0.18 3.13 -11.60
C LYS A 98 -1.24 2.87 -12.11
N LYS A 99 -2.21 3.76 -11.87
CA LYS A 99 -3.63 3.59 -12.27
C LYS A 99 -3.81 3.27 -13.75
N SER A 100 -3.02 3.89 -14.63
CA SER A 100 -3.15 3.72 -16.09
C SER A 100 -2.36 2.52 -16.64
N SER A 101 -1.27 2.13 -15.96
CA SER A 101 -0.29 1.16 -16.47
C SER A 101 -0.36 -0.20 -15.78
N HIS A 102 -0.94 -0.29 -14.57
CA HIS A 102 -0.96 -1.51 -13.77
C HIS A 102 -2.38 -2.09 -13.64
N ASN A 103 -2.65 -3.18 -14.35
CA ASN A 103 -4.00 -3.76 -14.45
C ASN A 103 -4.60 -4.15 -13.09
N CYS A 104 -3.79 -4.68 -12.15
CA CYS A 104 -4.29 -5.01 -10.81
C CYS A 104 -4.74 -3.76 -10.05
N ILE A 105 -3.94 -2.69 -10.10
CA ILE A 105 -4.22 -1.44 -9.39
C ILE A 105 -5.46 -0.77 -10.00
N ASN A 106 -5.54 -0.69 -11.32
CA ASN A 106 -6.71 -0.16 -12.02
C ASN A 106 -8.00 -0.90 -11.62
N SER A 107 -7.94 -2.24 -11.58
CA SER A 107 -9.09 -3.06 -11.16
C SER A 107 -9.51 -2.80 -9.72
N ILE A 108 -8.56 -2.62 -8.80
CA ILE A 108 -8.84 -2.36 -7.38
C ILE A 108 -9.44 -0.97 -7.23
N LEU A 109 -8.84 0.05 -7.86
CA LEU A 109 -9.33 1.43 -7.80
C LEU A 109 -10.75 1.56 -8.35
N LYS A 110 -11.09 0.85 -9.44
CA LYS A 110 -12.47 0.82 -9.96
C LYS A 110 -13.46 0.19 -8.99
N GLN A 111 -13.06 -0.87 -8.29
CA GLN A 111 -13.89 -1.49 -7.27
C GLN A 111 -14.10 -0.55 -6.08
N GLN A 112 -13.06 0.18 -5.68
CA GLN A 112 -13.15 1.13 -4.57
C GLN A 112 -13.94 2.40 -4.92
N SER A 113 -13.82 2.94 -6.14
CA SER A 113 -14.64 4.08 -6.59
C SER A 113 -16.13 3.76 -6.70
N MET A 114 -16.48 2.48 -6.87
CA MET A 114 -17.88 2.03 -6.78
C MET A 114 -18.40 1.97 -5.33
N THR A 115 -17.50 2.11 -4.35
CA THR A 115 -17.83 2.01 -2.91
C THR A 115 -17.54 3.30 -2.12
N GLN A 116 -16.66 4.18 -2.59
CA GLN A 116 -16.28 5.44 -1.94
C GLN A 116 -15.87 6.47 -3.01
N ASP A 117 -16.50 7.66 -3.00
CA ASP A 117 -16.09 8.81 -3.81
C ASP A 117 -14.75 9.34 -3.26
N PHE A 118 -13.69 9.33 -4.08
CA PHE A 118 -12.37 9.89 -3.78
C PHE A 118 -12.28 11.38 -4.11
#